data_AF-A0A1I5HX87-F1
#
_entry.id   AF-A0A1I5HX87-F1
#
_cell.length_a   1.000
_cell.length_b   1.000
_cell.length_c   1.000
_cell.angle_alpha   90.00
_cell.angle_beta   90.00
_cell.angle_gamma   90.00
#
_symmetry.space_group_name_H-M   'P 1'
#
loop_
_entity.id
_entity.type
_entity.pdbx_description
1 polymer ?
#
loop_
_entity_poly.entity_id
_entity_poly.type
_entity_poly.pdbx_seq_one_letter_code
_entity_poly.pdbx_strand_id
1 'polypeptide(L)'
;MIDLAAALMHMRAMSHPPSLTPPLVNYSPPTEPYLEVLYEDAHFVIINKPSGLLSVPGKAEEHWDCLDYRARQHFGDTRIVHRLDMDTSGIMVLARTDDCHRNLGRQFEKRKVEKSYVARVWGAMAEDRGTVDLPLICDWPNRPKQMVSFEHGKKAVTDWQVIDRDAVSTLVRLFPHTGRSHQLRVHMLSLGHVIMGDRFYAQGEALDAADRLMLHAETLRFIHPDKGEWMDFISPCPFG
;
A
#
# COMPACT_ATOMS: atom_id res chain seq x y z
N MET A 1 22.11 -35.26 44.19
CA MET A 1 23.08 -35.10 43.09
C MET A 1 22.65 -36.00 41.97
N ILE A 2 22.34 -35.39 40.83
CA ILE A 2 22.20 -35.88 39.44
C ILE A 2 21.25 -34.84 38.82
N ASP A 3 21.55 -34.12 37.76
CA ASP A 3 22.80 -33.70 37.15
C ASP A 3 22.36 -32.53 36.26
N LEU A 4 23.08 -31.41 36.30
CA LEU A 4 22.73 -30.14 35.65
C LEU A 4 22.94 -30.20 34.11
N ALA A 5 22.84 -31.39 33.52
CA ALA A 5 23.27 -31.73 32.16
C ALA A 5 22.13 -32.05 31.17
N ALA A 6 20.86 -32.12 31.61
CA ALA A 6 19.72 -32.26 30.69
C ALA A 6 19.19 -30.92 30.14
N ALA A 7 19.89 -29.81 30.43
CA ALA A 7 19.64 -28.48 29.90
C ALA A 7 20.27 -28.24 28.50
N LEU A 8 20.79 -29.27 27.83
CA LEU A 8 21.57 -29.11 26.59
C LEU A 8 21.20 -30.07 25.44
N MET A 9 20.04 -30.75 25.50
CA MET A 9 19.67 -31.74 24.48
C MET A 9 18.30 -31.57 23.80
N HIS A 10 17.77 -30.34 23.72
CA HIS A 10 16.64 -30.03 22.81
C HIS A 10 16.93 -28.89 21.82
N MET A 11 18.18 -28.43 21.72
CA MET A 11 18.66 -27.68 20.56
C MET A 11 19.02 -28.64 19.43
N ARG A 12 18.03 -29.08 18.64
CA ARG A 12 18.27 -29.54 17.27
C ARG A 12 17.00 -29.43 16.41
N ALA A 13 17.11 -28.51 15.46
CA ALA A 13 16.50 -28.54 14.13
C ALA A 13 14.97 -28.68 14.05
N MET A 14 14.26 -27.56 14.28
CA MET A 14 13.12 -27.24 13.41
C MET A 14 13.66 -26.38 12.28
N SER A 15 14.12 -27.05 11.22
CA SER A 15 14.28 -26.44 9.91
C SER A 15 12.96 -25.80 9.52
N HIS A 16 12.92 -24.46 9.54
CA HIS A 16 11.87 -23.73 8.85
C HIS A 16 11.81 -24.24 7.41
N PRO A 17 10.64 -24.63 6.88
CA PRO A 17 10.53 -24.89 5.45
C PRO A 17 11.00 -23.62 4.71
N PRO A 18 11.74 -23.77 3.60
CA PRO A 18 12.12 -22.62 2.79
C PRO A 18 10.84 -21.86 2.43
N SER A 19 10.88 -20.54 2.66
CA SER A 19 9.83 -19.63 2.24
C SER A 19 9.54 -19.85 0.75
N LEU A 20 8.36 -20.38 0.43
CA LEU A 20 7.87 -20.53 -0.95
C LEU A 20 7.43 -19.21 -1.57
N THR A 21 7.77 -18.06 -0.97
CA THR A 21 7.69 -16.79 -1.68
C THR A 21 8.67 -16.88 -2.85
N PRO A 22 8.22 -16.89 -4.12
CA PRO A 22 9.17 -16.69 -5.19
C PRO A 22 9.89 -15.38 -4.87
N PRO A 23 11.24 -15.31 -4.97
CA PRO A 23 11.91 -14.02 -4.94
C PRO A 23 11.19 -13.11 -5.93
N LEU A 24 11.09 -11.80 -5.65
CA LEU A 24 10.70 -10.86 -6.70
C LEU A 24 11.76 -11.04 -7.79
N VAL A 25 11.48 -11.89 -8.77
CA VAL A 25 12.47 -12.30 -9.78
C VAL A 25 12.61 -11.06 -10.67
N ASN A 26 13.65 -10.29 -10.35
CA ASN A 26 14.02 -9.01 -10.93
C ASN A 26 13.21 -7.78 -10.48
N TYR A 27 13.63 -7.16 -9.35
CA TYR A 27 13.18 -5.82 -8.98
C TYR A 27 13.88 -4.77 -9.86
N SER A 28 13.15 -4.20 -10.82
CA SER A 28 13.63 -3.19 -11.76
C SER A 28 12.59 -2.05 -11.82
N PRO A 29 12.59 -1.12 -10.85
CA PRO A 29 11.61 -0.04 -10.81
C PRO A 29 11.83 0.95 -11.96
N PRO A 30 10.77 1.65 -12.44
CA PRO A 30 10.90 2.69 -13.46
C PRO A 30 11.89 3.78 -13.04
N THR A 31 12.75 4.23 -13.94
CA THR A 31 13.75 5.29 -13.69
C THR A 31 13.37 6.64 -14.32
N GLU A 32 12.34 6.67 -15.17
CA GLU A 32 11.87 7.88 -15.86
C GLU A 32 10.34 8.02 -15.75
N PRO A 33 9.83 9.17 -15.26
CA PRO A 33 10.60 10.19 -14.53
C PRO A 33 11.20 9.59 -13.24
N TYR A 34 12.36 10.11 -12.81
CA TYR A 34 13.03 9.58 -11.61
C TYR A 34 12.21 9.82 -10.34
N LEU A 35 11.61 11.00 -10.25
CA LEU A 35 10.59 11.43 -9.30
C LEU A 35 9.61 12.35 -10.01
N GLU A 36 8.31 12.16 -9.78
CA GLU A 36 7.26 13.04 -10.29
C GLU A 36 6.69 13.89 -9.15
N VAL A 37 7.18 15.12 -9.03
CA VAL A 37 6.85 16.04 -7.93
C VAL A 37 5.61 16.83 -8.29
N LEU A 38 4.55 16.70 -7.49
CA LEU A 38 3.28 17.41 -7.68
C LEU A 38 3.24 18.74 -6.92
N TYR A 39 3.93 18.81 -5.77
CA TYR A 39 4.00 20.00 -4.93
C TYR A 39 5.23 19.93 -4.03
N GLU A 40 5.81 21.09 -3.73
CA GLU A 40 6.93 21.24 -2.81
C GLU A 40 6.81 22.55 -2.04
N ASP A 41 7.05 22.50 -0.73
CA ASP A 41 7.37 23.67 0.08
C ASP A 41 8.46 23.36 1.10
N ALA A 42 8.70 24.29 2.04
CA ALA A 42 9.71 24.15 3.08
C ALA A 42 9.45 22.99 4.07
N HIS A 43 8.21 22.49 4.16
CA HIS A 43 7.77 21.52 5.16
C HIS A 43 7.60 20.12 4.58
N PHE A 44 7.08 19.97 3.36
CA PHE A 44 6.83 18.67 2.75
C PHE A 44 6.92 18.69 1.21
N VAL A 45 6.96 17.49 0.63
CA VAL A 45 6.83 17.26 -0.81
C VAL A 45 5.68 16.30 -1.07
N ILE A 46 5.00 16.49 -2.19
CA ILE A 46 4.00 15.57 -2.73
C ILE A 46 4.56 14.94 -3.99
N ILE A 47 4.57 13.62 -4.03
CA ILE A 47 5.11 12.83 -5.14
C ILE A 47 4.03 11.91 -5.68
N ASN A 48 3.90 11.85 -7.01
CA ASN A 48 3.18 10.78 -7.69
C ASN A 48 4.12 9.56 -7.80
N LYS A 49 3.92 8.55 -6.94
CA LYS A 49 4.74 7.34 -6.97
C LYS A 49 4.32 6.46 -8.15
N PRO A 50 5.22 6.03 -9.05
CA PRO A 50 4.89 5.04 -10.07
C PRO A 50 4.60 3.66 -9.45
N SER A 51 3.89 2.80 -10.19
CA SER A 51 3.80 1.37 -9.85
C SER A 51 5.14 0.69 -10.08
N GLY A 52 5.43 -0.32 -9.27
CA GLY A 52 6.68 -1.08 -9.33
C GLY A 52 7.82 -0.45 -8.52
N LEU A 53 7.65 0.77 -8.00
CA LEU A 53 8.60 1.39 -7.08
C LEU A 53 8.18 1.16 -5.62
N LEU A 54 9.08 0.63 -4.79
CA LEU A 54 8.88 0.52 -3.35
C LEU A 54 8.76 1.91 -2.69
N SER A 55 7.92 2.04 -1.67
CA SER A 55 7.84 3.28 -0.87
C SER A 55 9.06 3.48 0.05
N VAL A 56 9.57 2.38 0.60
CA VAL A 56 10.71 2.31 1.55
C VAL A 56 11.61 1.14 1.15
N PRO A 57 12.88 1.09 1.60
CA PRO A 57 13.78 0.00 1.25
C PRO A 57 13.20 -1.37 1.65
N GLY A 58 13.38 -2.36 0.76
CA GLY A 58 13.06 -3.75 1.04
C GLY A 58 14.06 -4.38 2.03
N LYS A 59 13.79 -5.61 2.44
CA LYS A 59 14.69 -6.35 3.34
C LYS A 59 15.94 -6.90 2.65
N ALA A 60 15.81 -7.23 1.37
CA ALA A 60 16.91 -7.77 0.57
C ALA A 60 17.76 -6.60 0.04
N GLU A 61 19.06 -6.81 -0.09
CA GLU A 61 20.02 -5.76 -0.46
C GLU A 61 19.71 -5.17 -1.84
N GLU A 62 19.30 -6.00 -2.78
CA GLU A 62 18.87 -5.64 -4.13
C GLU A 62 17.58 -4.79 -4.18
N HIS A 63 16.84 -4.68 -3.07
CA HIS A 63 15.60 -3.89 -2.97
C HIS A 63 15.83 -2.52 -2.29
N TRP A 64 17.01 -1.94 -2.47
CA TRP A 64 17.37 -0.64 -1.90
C TRP A 64 16.67 0.53 -2.59
N ASP A 65 16.48 0.46 -3.91
CA ASP A 65 15.90 1.57 -4.69
C ASP A 65 14.41 1.71 -4.34
N CYS A 66 14.02 2.88 -3.86
CA CYS A 66 12.68 3.16 -3.38
C CYS A 66 12.43 4.67 -3.36
N LEU A 67 11.16 5.07 -3.21
CA LEU A 67 10.77 6.47 -3.13
C LEU A 67 11.52 7.23 -2.03
N ASP A 68 11.66 6.65 -0.83
CA ASP A 68 12.40 7.26 0.28
C ASP A 68 13.86 7.55 -0.09
N TYR A 69 14.55 6.58 -0.70
CA TYR A 69 15.93 6.76 -1.16
C TYR A 69 16.03 7.86 -2.22
N ARG A 70 15.21 7.78 -3.27
CA ARG A 70 15.23 8.74 -4.38
C ARG A 70 14.91 10.16 -3.91
N ALA A 71 13.92 10.31 -3.02
CA ALA A 71 13.54 11.59 -2.44
C ALA A 71 14.68 12.17 -1.59
N ARG A 72 15.41 11.35 -0.82
CA ARG A 72 16.57 11.83 -0.06
C ARG A 72 17.70 12.30 -0.96
N GLN A 73 17.95 11.60 -2.08
CA GLN A 73 18.95 12.04 -3.05
C GLN A 73 18.60 13.41 -3.67
N HIS A 74 17.31 13.69 -3.88
CA HIS A 74 16.87 14.92 -4.54
C HIS A 74 16.66 16.10 -3.58
N PHE A 75 16.04 15.86 -2.42
CA PHE A 75 15.59 16.90 -1.49
C PHE A 75 16.40 16.95 -0.18
N GLY A 76 17.34 16.04 0.04
CA GLY A 76 18.09 15.92 1.29
C GLY A 76 17.33 15.14 2.36
N ASP A 77 17.05 15.77 3.50
CA ASP A 77 16.53 15.05 4.67
C ASP A 77 15.00 14.87 4.65
N THR A 78 14.51 14.04 3.72
CA THR A 78 13.09 13.66 3.65
C THR A 78 12.77 12.45 4.54
N ARG A 79 11.54 12.44 5.08
CA ARG A 79 11.02 11.39 5.97
C ARG A 79 9.66 10.87 5.51
N ILE A 80 9.54 9.56 5.49
CA ILE A 80 8.29 8.86 5.19
C ILE A 80 7.29 9.02 6.33
N VAL A 81 6.08 9.47 5.99
CA VAL A 81 4.94 9.59 6.91
C VAL A 81 3.98 8.42 6.77
N HIS A 82 3.76 7.96 5.54
CA HIS A 82 2.87 6.86 5.18
C HIS A 82 3.43 6.14 3.95
N ARG A 83 2.87 4.97 3.60
CA ARG A 83 3.39 4.15 2.50
C ARG A 83 2.28 3.66 1.59
N LEU A 84 2.61 3.51 0.31
CA LEU A 84 1.87 2.71 -0.65
C LEU A 84 2.54 1.35 -0.85
N ASP A 85 1.77 0.35 -1.27
CA ASP A 85 2.35 -0.91 -1.75
C ASP A 85 3.19 -0.65 -3.01
N MET A 86 4.13 -1.55 -3.32
CA MET A 86 5.05 -1.41 -4.46
C MET A 86 4.30 -1.18 -5.78
N ASP A 87 3.30 -2.00 -6.06
CA ASP A 87 2.54 -1.96 -7.31
C ASP A 87 1.38 -0.93 -7.29
N THR A 88 1.12 -0.31 -6.15
CA THR A 88 0.15 0.80 -6.07
C THR A 88 0.82 2.08 -6.53
N SER A 89 0.25 2.77 -7.52
CA SER A 89 0.72 4.10 -7.94
C SER A 89 -0.04 5.22 -7.20
N GLY A 90 0.44 6.46 -7.32
CA GLY A 90 -0.30 7.66 -6.93
C GLY A 90 0.33 8.45 -5.78
N ILE A 91 -0.47 9.34 -5.19
CA ILE A 91 0.02 10.38 -4.28
C ILE A 91 0.65 9.81 -3.00
N MET A 92 1.83 10.34 -2.69
CA MET A 92 2.48 10.24 -1.39
C MET A 92 2.96 11.60 -0.89
N VAL A 93 3.00 11.76 0.43
CA VAL A 93 3.57 12.93 1.11
C VAL A 93 4.80 12.50 1.89
N LEU A 94 5.89 13.25 1.76
CA LEU A 94 7.09 13.09 2.56
C LEU A 94 7.39 14.41 3.29
N ALA A 95 7.69 14.32 4.57
CA ALA A 95 8.07 15.48 5.36
C ALA A 95 9.54 15.85 5.10
N ARG A 96 9.84 17.15 5.09
CA ARG A 96 11.20 17.72 4.95
C ARG A 96 11.77 18.25 6.26
N THR A 97 10.96 18.28 7.32
CA THR A 97 11.37 18.71 8.66
C THR A 97 10.83 17.74 9.73
N ASP A 98 11.49 17.67 10.88
CA ASP A 98 11.06 16.84 12.01
C ASP A 98 9.67 17.26 12.53
N ASP A 99 9.41 18.56 12.60
CA ASP A 99 8.14 19.09 13.07
C ASP A 99 6.99 18.72 12.13
N CYS A 100 7.23 18.82 10.82
CA CYS A 100 6.29 18.36 9.80
C CYS A 100 6.06 16.85 9.91
N HIS A 101 7.13 16.05 10.08
CA HIS A 101 7.04 14.60 10.20
C HIS A 101 6.18 14.16 11.40
N ARG A 102 6.42 14.75 12.58
CA ARG A 102 5.62 14.47 13.79
C ARG A 102 4.17 14.89 13.61
N ASN A 103 3.92 16.06 13.00
CA ASN A 103 2.58 16.58 12.79
C ASN A 103 1.78 15.69 11.82
N LEU A 104 2.31 15.46 10.62
CA LEU A 104 1.65 14.62 9.61
C LEU A 104 1.48 13.19 10.15
N GLY A 105 2.49 12.61 10.82
CA GLY A 105 2.40 11.30 11.44
C GLY A 105 1.21 11.20 12.40
N ARG A 106 1.01 12.22 13.25
CA ARG A 106 -0.16 12.32 14.14
C ARG A 106 -1.47 12.44 13.36
N GLN A 107 -1.51 13.17 12.24
CA GLN A 107 -2.71 13.27 11.42
C GLN A 107 -3.10 11.91 10.81
N PHE A 108 -2.14 11.15 10.28
CA PHE A 108 -2.38 9.79 9.78
C PHE A 108 -2.81 8.84 10.89
N GLU A 109 -2.12 8.86 12.04
CA GLU A 109 -2.45 8.03 13.21
C GLU A 109 -3.86 8.29 13.71
N LYS A 110 -4.24 9.58 13.83
CA LYS A 110 -5.57 10.02 14.28
C LYS A 110 -6.63 10.02 13.17
N ARG A 111 -6.30 9.52 11.97
CA ARG A 111 -7.21 9.44 10.81
C ARG A 111 -7.84 10.80 10.45
N LYS A 112 -7.06 11.87 10.55
CA LYS A 112 -7.45 13.23 10.16
C LYS A 112 -7.10 13.56 8.70
N VAL A 113 -6.65 12.57 7.95
CA VAL A 113 -6.35 12.68 6.52
C VAL A 113 -7.47 12.05 5.72
N GLU A 114 -7.85 12.68 4.61
CA GLU A 114 -8.81 12.10 3.65
C GLU A 114 -8.01 11.53 2.48
N LYS A 115 -8.33 10.30 2.09
CA LYS A 115 -7.67 9.62 0.98
C LYS A 115 -8.74 9.03 0.08
N SER A 116 -8.59 9.18 -1.22
CA SER A 116 -9.36 8.39 -2.17
C SER A 116 -8.45 7.70 -3.17
N TYR A 117 -8.87 6.50 -3.56
CA TYR A 117 -8.19 5.67 -4.53
C TYR A 117 -9.16 5.35 -5.65
N VAL A 118 -8.63 5.08 -6.83
CA VAL A 118 -9.37 4.50 -7.95
C VAL A 118 -8.81 3.11 -8.20
N ALA A 119 -9.70 2.13 -8.37
CA ALA A 119 -9.35 0.76 -8.68
C ALA A 119 -10.26 0.23 -9.80
N ARG A 120 -9.69 -0.58 -10.69
CA ARG A 120 -10.47 -1.38 -11.65
C ARG A 120 -10.52 -2.82 -11.15
N VAL A 121 -11.72 -3.30 -10.82
CA VAL A 121 -11.96 -4.63 -10.27
C VAL A 121 -12.60 -5.54 -11.30
N TRP A 122 -12.29 -6.83 -11.22
CA TRP A 122 -12.86 -7.84 -12.10
C TRP A 122 -14.33 -8.11 -11.77
N GLY A 123 -15.14 -8.26 -12.82
CA GLY A 123 -16.59 -8.44 -12.75
C GLY A 123 -17.38 -7.14 -12.60
N ALA A 124 -18.68 -7.25 -12.86
CA ALA A 124 -19.64 -6.16 -12.68
C ALA A 124 -20.20 -6.18 -11.25
N MET A 125 -19.88 -5.16 -10.45
CA MET A 125 -20.44 -5.01 -9.10
C MET A 125 -21.93 -4.64 -9.18
N ALA A 126 -22.78 -5.39 -8.48
CA ALA A 126 -24.23 -5.17 -8.52
C ALA A 126 -24.65 -3.83 -7.87
N GLU A 127 -24.09 -3.53 -6.70
CA GLU A 127 -24.42 -2.33 -5.92
C GLU A 127 -23.58 -1.13 -6.36
N ASP A 128 -24.11 0.10 -6.23
CA ASP A 128 -23.41 1.34 -6.61
C ASP A 128 -22.44 1.86 -5.55
N ARG A 129 -22.60 1.46 -4.30
CA ARG A 129 -21.76 1.87 -3.17
C ARG A 129 -21.89 0.90 -2.01
N GLY A 130 -20.92 0.91 -1.11
CA GLY A 130 -20.99 0.14 0.12
C GLY A 130 -19.80 0.35 1.04
N THR A 131 -19.72 -0.50 2.06
CA THR A 131 -18.65 -0.50 3.05
C THR A 131 -18.18 -1.93 3.28
N VAL A 132 -16.86 -2.13 3.36
CA VAL A 132 -16.24 -3.36 3.84
C VAL A 132 -15.61 -3.08 5.21
N ASP A 133 -16.17 -3.65 6.27
CA ASP A 133 -15.61 -3.65 7.63
C ASP A 133 -15.18 -5.08 7.98
N LEU A 134 -14.03 -5.49 7.44
CA LEU A 134 -13.46 -6.81 7.67
C LEU A 134 -12.05 -6.69 8.25
N PRO A 135 -11.78 -7.28 9.43
CA PRO A 135 -10.48 -7.17 10.09
C PRO A 135 -9.40 -7.97 9.34
N LEU A 136 -8.18 -7.41 9.28
CA LEU A 136 -7.08 -7.93 8.46
C LEU A 136 -5.85 -8.29 9.28
N ILE A 137 -5.16 -9.35 8.85
CA ILE A 137 -3.86 -9.78 9.39
C ILE A 137 -2.93 -10.23 8.26
N CYS A 138 -1.62 -10.25 8.55
CA CYS A 138 -0.62 -10.86 7.68
C CYS A 138 -0.83 -12.37 7.60
N ASP A 139 -0.82 -12.92 6.39
CA ASP A 139 -0.75 -14.36 6.15
C ASP A 139 0.73 -14.78 6.21
N TRP A 140 1.21 -15.06 7.41
CA TRP A 140 2.64 -15.31 7.69
C TRP A 140 3.28 -16.41 6.83
N PRO A 141 2.63 -17.57 6.61
CA PRO A 141 3.11 -18.59 5.69
C PRO A 141 3.29 -18.09 4.25
N ASN A 142 2.44 -17.17 3.78
CA ASN A 142 2.42 -16.67 2.40
C ASN A 142 2.82 -15.19 2.29
N ARG A 143 3.62 -14.68 3.22
CA ARG A 143 4.05 -13.27 3.24
C ARG A 143 4.63 -12.87 1.87
N PRO A 144 4.36 -11.64 1.38
CA PRO A 144 3.73 -10.53 2.09
C PRO A 144 2.19 -10.51 2.02
N LYS A 145 1.52 -11.61 1.60
CA LYS A 145 0.05 -11.66 1.54
C LYS A 145 -0.59 -11.38 2.90
N GLN A 146 -1.78 -10.82 2.82
CA GLN A 146 -2.67 -10.47 3.92
C GLN A 146 -4.01 -11.17 3.71
N MET A 147 -4.74 -11.42 4.79
CA MET A 147 -6.02 -12.11 4.77
C MET A 147 -7.01 -11.53 5.79
N VAL A 148 -8.29 -11.84 5.62
CA VAL A 148 -9.33 -11.56 6.61
C VAL A 148 -9.18 -12.53 7.79
N SER A 149 -9.25 -12.01 9.02
CA SER A 149 -9.25 -12.83 10.24
C SER A 149 -10.09 -12.16 11.32
N PHE A 150 -11.20 -12.77 11.70
CA PHE A 150 -12.08 -12.25 12.75
C PHE A 150 -11.49 -12.40 14.16
N GLU A 151 -10.62 -13.38 14.37
CA GLU A 151 -10.04 -13.69 15.68
C GLU A 151 -8.82 -12.80 16.01
N HIS A 152 -7.95 -12.57 15.04
CA HIS A 152 -6.67 -11.89 15.26
C HIS A 152 -6.46 -10.65 14.38
N GLY A 153 -7.37 -10.39 13.45
CA GLY A 153 -7.27 -9.27 12.52
C GLY A 153 -7.41 -7.93 13.22
N LYS A 154 -6.66 -6.94 12.72
CA LYS A 154 -6.81 -5.55 13.11
C LYS A 154 -7.98 -4.95 12.35
N LYS A 155 -8.83 -4.17 13.02
CA LYS A 155 -9.94 -3.44 12.40
C LYS A 155 -9.47 -2.72 11.13
N ALA A 156 -10.21 -2.92 10.05
CA ALA A 156 -9.99 -2.29 8.77
C ALA A 156 -11.34 -1.96 8.11
N VAL A 157 -11.51 -0.72 7.68
CA VAL A 157 -12.76 -0.22 7.09
C VAL A 157 -12.45 0.52 5.79
N THR A 158 -13.18 0.18 4.73
CA THR A 158 -13.11 0.82 3.41
C THR A 158 -14.52 1.10 2.92
N ASP A 159 -14.83 2.36 2.66
CA ASP A 159 -16.01 2.70 1.87
C ASP A 159 -15.66 2.68 0.39
N TRP A 160 -16.64 2.40 -0.46
CA TRP A 160 -16.46 2.34 -1.89
C TRP A 160 -17.67 2.83 -2.65
N GLN A 161 -17.45 3.30 -3.87
CA GLN A 161 -18.47 3.80 -4.79
C GLN A 161 -18.09 3.47 -6.22
N VAL A 162 -19.02 2.91 -7.00
CA VAL A 162 -18.80 2.69 -8.43
C VAL A 162 -18.72 4.03 -9.17
N ILE A 163 -17.72 4.16 -10.03
CA ILE A 163 -17.54 5.25 -10.99
C ILE A 163 -18.16 4.86 -12.33
N ASP A 164 -17.81 3.67 -12.83
CA ASP A 164 -18.24 3.17 -14.13
C ASP A 164 -18.25 1.63 -14.17
N ARG A 165 -18.97 1.04 -15.12
CA ARG A 165 -19.07 -0.41 -15.33
C ARG A 165 -18.94 -0.75 -16.80
N ASP A 166 -18.24 -1.84 -17.09
CA ASP A 166 -18.32 -2.50 -18.39
C ASP A 166 -18.71 -3.99 -18.23
N ALA A 167 -18.65 -4.73 -19.33
CA ALA A 167 -19.12 -6.11 -19.37
C ALA A 167 -18.31 -7.07 -18.47
N VAL A 168 -17.05 -6.74 -18.17
CA VAL A 168 -16.11 -7.65 -17.50
C VAL A 168 -15.46 -7.04 -16.26
N SER A 169 -15.66 -5.75 -15.99
CA SER A 169 -15.03 -5.04 -14.89
C SER A 169 -15.83 -3.84 -14.39
N THR A 170 -15.44 -3.34 -13.22
CA THR A 170 -16.01 -2.15 -12.60
C THR A 170 -14.90 -1.19 -12.20
N LEU A 171 -15.04 0.08 -12.53
CA LEU A 171 -14.19 1.15 -12.02
C LEU A 171 -14.78 1.68 -10.71
N VAL A 172 -14.00 1.65 -9.64
CA VAL A 172 -14.46 1.90 -8.28
C VAL A 172 -13.59 2.94 -7.59
N ARG A 173 -14.22 3.90 -6.94
CA ARG A 173 -13.58 4.79 -5.97
C ARG A 173 -13.58 4.15 -4.60
N LEU A 174 -12.44 4.17 -3.92
CA LEU A 174 -12.23 3.57 -2.60
C LEU A 174 -11.78 4.62 -1.59
N PHE A 175 -12.36 4.59 -0.40
CA PHE A 175 -12.10 5.54 0.70
C PHE A 175 -11.67 4.75 1.95
N PRO A 176 -10.37 4.46 2.11
CA PRO A 176 -9.87 3.70 3.25
C PRO A 176 -9.80 4.56 4.52
N HIS A 177 -10.72 4.30 5.47
CA HIS A 177 -10.73 4.91 6.80
C HIS A 177 -9.56 4.47 7.68
N THR A 178 -9.03 3.29 7.40
CA THR A 178 -7.83 2.73 8.02
C THR A 178 -6.71 2.60 6.99
N GLY A 179 -5.51 2.16 7.42
CA GLY A 179 -4.36 1.99 6.52
C GLY A 179 -3.64 0.67 6.78
N ARG A 180 -4.34 -0.46 6.67
CA ARG A 180 -3.71 -1.79 6.81
C ARG A 180 -2.99 -2.18 5.52
N SER A 181 -1.95 -3.01 5.64
CA SER A 181 -1.24 -3.54 4.47
C SER A 181 -2.24 -4.26 3.55
N HIS A 182 -2.16 -4.01 2.25
CA HIS A 182 -3.03 -4.57 1.22
C HIS A 182 -4.56 -4.41 1.49
N GLN A 183 -4.97 -3.44 2.32
CA GLN A 183 -6.35 -3.34 2.78
C GLN A 183 -7.37 -3.32 1.63
N LEU A 184 -7.17 -2.41 0.68
CA LEU A 184 -8.07 -2.25 -0.46
C LEU A 184 -8.12 -3.52 -1.33
N ARG A 185 -6.98 -4.16 -1.54
CA ARG A 185 -6.84 -5.37 -2.35
C ARG A 185 -7.60 -6.55 -1.73
N VAL A 186 -7.42 -6.78 -0.44
CA VAL A 186 -8.11 -7.86 0.29
C VAL A 186 -9.60 -7.57 0.47
N HIS A 187 -9.98 -6.32 0.71
CA HIS A 187 -11.39 -5.93 0.82
C HIS A 187 -12.12 -6.11 -0.50
N MET A 188 -11.55 -5.69 -1.62
CA MET A 188 -12.14 -5.92 -2.95
C MET A 188 -12.22 -7.42 -3.28
N LEU A 189 -11.17 -8.20 -2.97
CA LEU A 189 -11.22 -9.66 -3.06
C LEU A 189 -12.36 -10.26 -2.22
N SER A 190 -12.58 -9.78 -0.99
CA SER A 190 -13.63 -10.30 -0.10
C SER A 190 -15.06 -10.00 -0.58
N LEU A 191 -15.23 -9.00 -1.46
CA LEU A 191 -16.47 -8.75 -2.17
C LEU A 191 -16.66 -9.65 -3.40
N GLY A 192 -15.69 -10.51 -3.72
CA GLY A 192 -15.68 -11.31 -4.95
C GLY A 192 -15.16 -10.57 -6.19
N HIS A 193 -14.67 -9.34 -6.02
CA HIS A 193 -14.24 -8.46 -7.10
C HIS A 193 -12.76 -8.09 -6.94
N VAL A 194 -11.86 -8.99 -7.31
CA VAL A 194 -10.41 -8.74 -7.17
C VAL A 194 -9.95 -7.59 -8.07
N ILE A 195 -8.97 -6.80 -7.61
CA ILE A 195 -8.36 -5.75 -8.44
C ILE A 195 -7.62 -6.41 -9.61
N MET A 196 -7.81 -5.91 -10.82
CA MET A 196 -7.18 -6.45 -12.02
C MET A 196 -5.65 -6.28 -11.97
N GLY A 197 -4.93 -7.27 -12.50
CA GLY A 197 -3.46 -7.30 -12.49
C GLY A 197 -2.83 -7.49 -11.11
N ASP A 198 -3.61 -7.85 -10.09
CA ASP A 198 -3.11 -8.08 -8.74
C ASP A 198 -2.34 -9.40 -8.62
N ARG A 199 -1.01 -9.33 -8.71
CA ARG A 199 -0.11 -10.49 -8.65
C ARG A 199 -0.17 -11.32 -7.37
N PHE A 200 -0.80 -10.84 -6.30
CA PHE A 200 -0.94 -11.59 -5.05
C PHE A 200 -2.31 -12.27 -4.91
N TYR A 201 -3.36 -11.63 -5.44
CA TYR A 201 -4.74 -12.01 -5.13
C TYR A 201 -5.56 -12.39 -6.37
N ALA A 202 -5.20 -11.92 -7.56
CA ALA A 202 -5.84 -12.30 -8.81
C ALA A 202 -5.19 -13.56 -9.41
N GLN A 203 -5.97 -14.29 -10.20
CA GLN A 203 -5.55 -15.46 -10.97
C GLN A 203 -6.31 -15.49 -12.30
N GLY A 204 -5.79 -16.20 -13.30
CA GLY A 204 -6.43 -16.35 -14.61
C GLY A 204 -6.72 -15.00 -15.28
N GLU A 205 -7.88 -14.88 -15.91
CA GLU A 205 -8.27 -13.70 -16.69
C GLU A 205 -8.17 -12.38 -15.91
N ALA A 206 -8.50 -12.37 -14.62
CA ALA A 206 -8.40 -11.15 -13.79
C ALA A 206 -6.95 -10.68 -13.58
N LEU A 207 -5.99 -11.62 -13.54
CA LEU A 207 -4.56 -11.31 -13.46
C LEU A 207 -4.04 -10.86 -14.83
N ASP A 208 -4.42 -11.57 -15.89
CA ASP A 208 -3.91 -11.36 -17.24
C ASP A 208 -4.51 -10.13 -17.95
N ALA A 209 -5.64 -9.61 -17.45
CA ALA A 209 -6.32 -8.46 -18.06
C ALA A 209 -5.65 -7.10 -17.79
N ALA A 210 -4.57 -7.05 -16.99
CA ALA A 210 -3.76 -5.85 -16.82
C ALA A 210 -2.30 -6.19 -16.47
N ASP A 211 -1.35 -5.48 -17.08
CA ASP A 211 0.10 -5.71 -16.89
C ASP A 211 0.62 -5.29 -15.50
N ARG A 212 -0.22 -4.58 -14.73
CA ARG A 212 0.09 -4.03 -13.41
C ARG A 212 -1.16 -4.02 -12.52
N LEU A 213 -0.95 -3.81 -11.22
CA LEU A 213 -2.04 -3.57 -10.29
C LEU A 213 -2.81 -2.30 -10.68
N MET A 214 -4.09 -2.46 -10.98
CA MET A 214 -5.03 -1.38 -11.32
C MET A 214 -5.56 -0.71 -10.05
N LEU A 215 -4.65 -0.19 -9.22
CA LEU A 215 -4.94 0.58 -8.01
C LEU A 215 -4.09 1.86 -7.99
N HIS A 216 -4.75 3.01 -7.84
CA HIS A 216 -4.11 4.32 -7.83
C HIS A 216 -4.59 5.17 -6.64
N ALA A 217 -3.67 5.74 -5.88
CA ALA A 217 -3.95 6.73 -4.84
C ALA A 217 -4.18 8.09 -5.51
N GLU A 218 -5.45 8.40 -5.79
CA GLU A 218 -5.82 9.55 -6.62
C GLU A 218 -5.82 10.86 -5.83
N THR A 219 -6.35 10.87 -4.61
CA THR A 219 -6.42 12.10 -3.81
C THR A 219 -5.89 11.90 -2.40
N LEU A 220 -5.23 12.94 -1.90
CA LEU A 220 -4.76 13.03 -0.52
C LEU A 220 -5.06 14.43 0.00
N ARG A 221 -5.74 14.50 1.13
CA ARG A 221 -6.08 15.74 1.83
C ARG A 221 -5.61 15.70 3.27
N PHE A 222 -4.96 16.77 3.71
CA PHE A 222 -4.51 16.93 5.10
C PHE A 222 -4.36 18.41 5.46
N ILE A 223 -4.16 18.68 6.75
CA ILE A 223 -3.95 20.05 7.25
C ILE A 223 -2.45 20.37 7.14
N HIS A 224 -2.10 21.48 6.50
CA HIS A 224 -0.73 21.96 6.40
C HIS A 224 -0.11 22.08 7.82
N PRO A 225 1.02 21.41 8.11
CA PRO A 225 1.59 21.34 9.46
C PRO A 225 1.90 22.68 10.14
N ASP A 226 2.34 23.67 9.36
CA ASP A 226 2.63 25.04 9.81
C ASP A 226 1.41 25.98 9.74
N LYS A 227 0.80 26.12 8.54
CA LYS A 227 -0.30 27.06 8.30
C LYS A 227 -1.63 26.70 8.96
N GLY A 228 -1.87 25.43 9.26
CA GLY A 228 -3.14 24.98 9.84
C GLY A 228 -4.33 24.96 8.87
N GLU A 229 -4.08 25.13 7.57
CA GLU A 229 -5.10 25.15 6.51
C GLU A 229 -5.23 23.78 5.84
N TRP A 230 -6.41 23.46 5.32
CA TRP A 230 -6.60 22.25 4.50
C TRP A 230 -5.89 22.38 3.15
N MET A 231 -5.24 21.30 2.74
CA MET A 231 -4.61 21.16 1.44
C MET A 231 -5.12 19.93 0.72
N ASP A 232 -5.41 20.10 -0.56
CA ASP A 232 -5.99 19.11 -1.45
C ASP A 232 -5.02 18.80 -2.60
N PHE A 233 -4.61 17.54 -2.71
CA PHE A 233 -3.73 17.09 -3.79
C PHE A 233 -4.42 16.01 -4.63
N ILE A 234 -4.23 16.09 -5.95
CA ILE A 234 -4.82 15.19 -6.93
C ILE A 234 -3.73 14.70 -7.89
N SER A 235 -3.73 13.40 -8.14
CA SER A 235 -2.96 12.70 -9.17
C SER A 235 -3.99 11.93 -9.98
N PRO A 236 -4.35 12.37 -11.19
CA PRO A 236 -5.37 11.69 -11.98
C PRO A 236 -5.06 10.21 -12.17
N CYS A 237 -6.08 9.36 -12.06
CA CYS A 237 -5.91 7.94 -12.31
C CYS A 237 -5.38 7.70 -13.75
N PRO A 238 -4.25 6.98 -13.92
CA PRO A 238 -3.63 6.78 -15.23
C PRO A 238 -4.32 5.70 -16.06
N PHE A 239 -5.39 5.11 -15.53
CA PHE A 239 -6.19 4.10 -16.21
C PHE A 239 -7.67 4.45 -16.09
N GLY A 240 -8.41 4.14 -17.15
CA GLY A 240 -9.86 4.17 -17.20
C GLY A 240 -10.33 2.76 -17.10
#